data_AF-A0A817Y447-F1
#
_entry.id   AF-A0A817Y447-F1
#
_cell.length_a   1.000
_cell.length_b   1.000
_cell.length_c   1.000
_cell.angle_alpha   90.00
_cell.angle_beta   90.00
_cell.angle_gamma   90.00
#
_symmetry.space_group_name_H-M   'P 1'
#
loop_
_entity.id
_entity.type
_entity.pdbx_description
1 polymer ?
#
loop_
_entity_poly.entity_id
_entity_poly.type
_entity_poly.pdbx_seq_one_letter_code
_entity_poly.pdbx_strand_id
1 'polypeptide(L)'
;MAEGYSQNDNVNPSIPTVTSDNRDPNGINRHLQLNFFNVIAEPDPSAYNFKFLHEIANKVYQYSKLFIYRLLTSLVGLPLMLAWGLIFGIYTFAMIWIAVPIRRLCQSVIAECGFYTQTMSDAIIAPIFRSLGQIYSNVHITLFRQPNDLPLQIQV
;
A
#
# COMPACT_ATOMS: atom_id res chain seq x y z
N MET A 1 2.54 -10.58 81.15
CA MET A 1 3.88 -11.06 80.78
C MET A 1 3.85 -11.26 79.27
N ALA A 2 4.45 -10.33 78.54
CA ALA A 2 4.39 -10.25 77.08
C ALA A 2 5.69 -10.86 76.53
N GLU A 3 5.58 -11.90 75.72
CA GLU A 3 6.70 -12.41 74.92
C GLU A 3 6.46 -12.00 73.47
N GLY A 4 7.14 -10.93 73.07
CA GLY A 4 7.13 -10.42 71.70
C GLY A 4 7.90 -11.35 70.78
N TYR A 5 7.22 -11.84 69.74
CA TYR A 5 7.87 -12.53 68.62
C TYR A 5 8.62 -11.51 67.76
N SER A 6 9.92 -11.70 67.63
CA SER A 6 10.80 -10.91 66.76
C SER A 6 10.36 -11.03 65.30
N GLN A 7 10.15 -9.86 64.70
CA GLN A 7 9.90 -9.70 63.27
C GLN A 7 11.24 -9.71 62.54
N ASN A 8 11.51 -10.78 61.80
CA ASN A 8 12.74 -10.97 61.06
C ASN A 8 12.49 -10.54 59.60
N ASP A 9 12.70 -9.25 59.31
CA ASP A 9 12.55 -8.67 57.98
C ASP A 9 13.70 -9.09 57.06
N ASN A 10 13.66 -10.34 56.58
CA ASN A 10 14.63 -10.88 55.62
C ASN A 10 13.98 -10.90 54.22
N VAL A 11 13.66 -9.74 53.66
CA VAL A 11 13.22 -9.63 52.26
C VAL A 11 14.43 -9.86 51.35
N ASN A 12 14.61 -11.10 50.88
CA ASN A 12 15.58 -11.45 49.85
C ASN A 12 15.03 -11.06 48.46
N PRO A 13 15.68 -10.16 47.69
CA PRO A 13 15.14 -9.62 46.45
C PRO A 13 15.66 -10.41 45.24
N SER A 14 14.99 -11.48 44.80
CA SER A 14 15.22 -12.01 43.42
C SER A 14 14.30 -13.17 43.00
N ILE A 15 13.00 -13.08 43.24
CA ILE A 15 12.04 -13.96 42.57
C ILE A 15 11.28 -13.13 41.53
N PRO A 16 11.56 -13.31 40.22
CA PRO A 16 10.75 -12.68 39.19
C PRO A 16 9.36 -13.30 39.24
N THR A 17 8.40 -12.48 39.64
CA THR A 17 6.97 -12.77 39.68
C THR A 17 6.49 -13.25 38.30
N VAL A 18 6.24 -14.55 38.21
CA VAL A 18 5.39 -15.14 37.18
C VAL A 18 4.02 -14.47 37.30
N THR A 19 3.70 -13.59 36.34
CA THR A 19 2.43 -12.87 36.13
C THR A 19 1.59 -12.71 37.40
N SER A 20 1.99 -11.75 38.22
CA SER A 20 1.38 -11.43 39.50
C SER A 20 0.06 -10.69 39.32
N ASP A 21 -0.99 -11.41 38.96
CA ASP A 21 -2.28 -11.13 39.60
C ASP A 21 -2.10 -11.42 41.09
N ASN A 22 -2.41 -10.45 41.95
CA ASN A 22 -2.28 -10.60 43.39
C ASN A 22 -3.31 -11.62 43.90
N ARG A 23 -2.91 -12.90 43.93
CA ARG A 23 -3.78 -14.02 44.34
C ARG A 23 -4.08 -14.06 45.84
N ASP A 24 -3.47 -13.20 46.66
CA ASP A 24 -3.76 -13.03 48.08
C ASP A 24 -3.77 -11.53 48.48
N PRO A 25 -4.84 -10.79 48.13
CA PRO A 25 -4.92 -9.36 48.41
C PRO A 25 -4.96 -9.03 49.90
N ASN A 26 -5.39 -9.97 50.75
CA ASN A 26 -5.53 -9.76 52.19
C ASN A 26 -4.37 -10.35 53.01
N GLY A 27 -3.39 -11.01 52.36
CA GLY A 27 -2.19 -11.55 53.02
C GLY A 27 -2.47 -12.58 54.12
N ILE A 28 -3.65 -13.20 54.10
CA ILE A 28 -4.10 -14.14 55.13
C ILE A 28 -3.37 -15.48 55.03
N ASN A 29 -2.85 -15.82 53.86
CA ASN A 29 -2.22 -17.10 53.57
C ASN A 29 -0.69 -16.96 53.43
N ARG A 30 -0.08 -16.03 54.18
CA ARG A 30 1.38 -15.84 54.17
C ARG A 30 2.18 -17.10 54.49
N HIS A 31 1.65 -17.98 55.34
CA HIS A 31 2.28 -19.26 55.71
C HIS A 31 2.25 -20.30 54.58
N LEU A 32 1.44 -20.11 53.54
CA LEU A 32 1.32 -21.00 52.37
C LEU A 32 2.06 -20.47 51.14
N GLN A 33 2.78 -19.34 51.26
CA GLN A 33 3.59 -18.79 50.17
C GLN A 33 4.86 -19.63 49.97
N LEU A 34 4.68 -20.79 49.35
CA LEU A 34 5.75 -21.68 48.99
C LEU A 34 6.38 -21.21 47.68
N ASN A 35 7.66 -20.86 47.74
CA ASN A 35 8.45 -20.67 46.53
C ASN A 35 8.61 -22.02 45.83
N PHE A 36 8.33 -22.08 44.53
CA PHE A 36 8.44 -23.32 43.73
C PHE A 36 9.79 -24.03 43.88
N PHE A 37 10.85 -23.25 44.08
CA PHE A 37 12.19 -23.71 44.39
C PHE A 37 12.26 -24.62 45.64
N ASN A 38 11.48 -24.31 46.68
CA ASN A 38 11.43 -25.08 47.93
C ASN A 38 10.58 -26.36 47.79
N VAL A 39 9.65 -26.42 46.82
CA VAL A 39 8.86 -27.62 46.51
C VAL A 39 9.68 -28.65 45.74
N ILE A 40 10.66 -28.19 44.94
CA ILE A 40 11.49 -29.04 44.07
C ILE A 40 12.85 -29.36 44.73
N ALA A 41 13.18 -28.76 45.87
CA ALA A 41 14.45 -28.93 46.60
C ALA A 41 15.70 -28.65 45.74
N GLU A 42 15.63 -27.69 44.82
CA GLU A 42 16.82 -27.23 44.08
C GLU A 42 17.80 -26.50 45.02
N PRO A 43 19.13 -26.54 44.76
CA PRO A 43 20.15 -25.81 45.54
C PRO A 43 20.14 -24.30 45.24
N ASP A 44 20.52 -23.48 46.25
CA ASP A 44 20.26 -22.03 46.37
C ASP A 44 20.25 -21.18 45.07
N PRO A 45 19.47 -20.08 45.02
CA PRO A 45 19.35 -19.17 43.86
C PRO A 45 20.68 -18.52 43.38
N SER A 46 21.78 -18.77 44.08
CA SER A 46 23.16 -18.46 43.71
C SER A 46 23.76 -19.41 42.65
N ALA A 47 23.02 -20.43 42.18
CA ALA A 47 23.29 -21.11 40.91
C ALA A 47 22.97 -20.19 39.71
N TYR A 48 23.76 -19.12 39.58
CA TYR A 48 23.60 -17.95 38.73
C TYR A 48 23.45 -18.23 37.21
N ASN A 49 23.67 -19.46 36.75
CA ASN A 49 23.75 -19.78 35.33
C ASN A 49 22.38 -20.03 34.66
N PHE A 50 21.34 -20.41 35.39
CA PHE A 50 20.09 -20.84 34.74
C PHE A 50 19.23 -19.68 34.23
N LYS A 51 19.14 -18.56 34.97
CA LYS A 51 18.32 -17.40 34.58
C LYS A 51 18.82 -16.76 33.28
N PHE A 52 20.14 -16.61 33.12
CA PHE A 52 20.77 -16.07 31.93
C PHE A 52 20.60 -16.98 30.71
N LEU A 53 20.80 -18.29 30.89
CA LEU A 53 20.59 -19.28 29.83
C LEU A 53 19.13 -19.31 29.37
N HIS A 54 18.19 -19.22 30.31
CA HIS A 54 16.77 -19.17 29.99
C HIS A 54 16.42 -17.93 29.17
N GLU A 55 16.94 -16.77 29.54
CA GLU A 55 16.71 -15.52 28.81
C GLU A 55 17.34 -15.54 27.40
N ILE A 56 18.57 -16.05 27.26
CA ILE A 56 19.23 -16.20 25.96
C ILE A 56 18.49 -17.21 25.09
N ALA A 57 18.13 -18.37 25.63
CA ALA A 57 17.41 -19.39 24.89
C ALA A 57 16.07 -18.83 24.36
N ASN A 58 15.35 -18.08 25.19
CA ASN A 58 14.13 -17.40 24.77
C ASN A 58 14.42 -16.38 23.65
N LYS A 59 15.41 -15.49 23.81
CA LYS A 59 15.78 -14.52 22.76
C LYS A 59 16.18 -15.21 21.45
N VAL A 60 17.08 -16.20 21.51
CA VAL A 60 17.55 -16.96 20.35
C VAL A 60 16.40 -17.68 19.65
N TYR A 61 15.46 -18.26 20.41
CA TYR A 61 14.27 -18.88 19.85
C TYR A 61 13.38 -17.86 19.10
N GLN A 62 13.15 -16.68 19.69
CA GLN A 62 12.35 -15.62 19.06
C GLN A 62 13.01 -15.05 17.79
N TYR A 63 14.34 -14.95 17.75
CA TYR A 63 15.06 -14.55 16.54
C TYR A 63 15.10 -15.67 15.50
N SER A 64 15.29 -16.92 15.92
CA SER A 64 15.34 -18.08 15.04
C SER A 64 14.03 -18.27 14.28
N LYS A 65 12.87 -18.16 14.96
CA LYS A 65 11.57 -18.24 14.27
C LYS A 65 11.40 -17.16 13.19
N LEU A 66 11.90 -15.95 13.43
CA LEU A 66 11.77 -14.85 12.48
C LEU A 66 12.74 -15.04 11.30
N PHE A 67 13.95 -15.51 11.59
CA PHE A 67 14.95 -15.82 10.59
C PHE A 67 14.49 -16.96 9.68
N ILE A 68 13.99 -18.06 10.25
CA ILE A 68 13.51 -19.21 9.48
C ILE A 68 12.31 -18.81 8.62
N TYR A 69 11.39 -18.01 9.16
CA TYR A 69 10.25 -17.50 8.40
C TYR A 69 10.69 -16.66 7.20
N ARG A 70 11.66 -15.76 7.40
CA ARG A 70 12.25 -14.92 6.35
C ARG A 70 13.02 -15.72 5.31
N LEU A 71 13.73 -16.76 5.74
CA LEU A 71 14.48 -17.64 4.84
C LEU A 71 13.51 -18.48 4.00
N LEU A 72 12.49 -19.08 4.61
CA LEU A 72 11.48 -19.88 3.91
C LEU A 72 10.68 -19.03 2.91
N THR A 73 10.23 -17.84 3.31
CA THR A 73 9.51 -16.95 2.40
C THR A 73 10.40 -16.45 1.25
N SER A 74 11.71 -16.24 1.49
CA SER A 74 12.63 -15.91 0.40
C SER A 74 12.88 -17.11 -0.52
N LEU A 75 13.04 -18.31 0.03
CA LEU A 75 13.29 -19.53 -0.74
C LEU A 75 12.07 -19.97 -1.57
N VAL A 76 10.86 -19.74 -1.08
CA VAL A 76 9.61 -20.02 -1.82
C VAL A 76 9.22 -18.83 -2.71
N GLY A 77 9.46 -17.60 -2.25
CA GLY A 77 9.15 -16.38 -2.98
C GLY A 77 10.01 -16.20 -4.24
N LEU A 78 11.30 -16.55 -4.18
CA LEU A 78 12.21 -16.46 -5.33
C LEU A 78 11.78 -17.36 -6.52
N PRO A 79 11.52 -18.66 -6.36
CA PRO A 79 11.05 -19.51 -7.47
C PRO A 79 9.64 -19.10 -7.92
N LEU A 80 8.78 -18.63 -7.01
CA LEU A 80 7.46 -18.14 -7.36
C LEU A 80 7.55 -16.88 -8.24
N MET A 81 8.38 -15.90 -7.86
CA MET A 81 8.62 -14.68 -8.64
C MET A 81 9.24 -14.99 -10.00
N LEU A 82 10.15 -15.96 -10.06
CA LEU A 82 10.74 -16.43 -11.31
C LEU A 82 9.67 -17.06 -12.22
N ALA A 83 8.81 -17.92 -11.68
CA ALA A 83 7.72 -18.54 -12.43
C ALA A 83 6.73 -17.48 -12.96
N TRP A 84 6.30 -16.54 -12.12
CA TRP A 84 5.45 -15.43 -12.53
C TRP A 84 6.10 -14.54 -13.60
N GLY A 85 7.39 -14.24 -13.45
CA GLY A 85 8.15 -13.47 -14.44
C GLY A 85 8.23 -14.17 -15.79
N LEU A 86 8.42 -15.49 -15.81
CA LEU A 86 8.43 -16.29 -17.05
C LEU A 86 7.05 -16.30 -17.72
N ILE A 87 5.98 -16.54 -16.95
CA ILE A 87 4.60 -16.50 -17.45
C ILE A 87 4.29 -15.13 -18.06
N PHE A 88 4.64 -14.05 -17.34
CA PHE A 88 4.41 -12.68 -17.81
C PHE A 88 5.28 -12.34 -19.04
N GLY A 89 6.50 -12.85 -19.11
CA GLY A 89 7.39 -12.70 -20.27
C GLY A 89 6.80 -13.35 -21.52
N ILE A 90 6.32 -14.60 -21.41
CA ILE A 90 5.65 -15.31 -22.50
C ILE A 90 4.35 -14.59 -22.90
N TYR A 91 3.57 -14.15 -21.91
CA TYR A 91 2.35 -13.37 -22.16
C TYR A 91 2.63 -12.09 -22.92
N THR A 92 3.67 -11.34 -22.53
CA THR A 92 4.06 -10.09 -23.18
C THR A 92 4.59 -10.34 -24.59
N PHE A 93 5.37 -11.41 -24.77
CA PHE A 93 5.80 -11.84 -26.10
C PHE A 93 4.60 -12.14 -26.99
N ALA A 94 3.68 -13.00 -26.55
CA ALA A 94 2.46 -13.31 -27.30
C ALA A 94 1.63 -12.04 -27.56
N MET A 95 1.51 -11.14 -26.59
CA MET A 95 0.82 -9.86 -26.74
C MET A 95 1.48 -9.02 -27.81
N ILE A 96 2.81 -8.90 -27.87
CA ILE A 96 3.46 -8.12 -28.93
C ILE A 96 3.22 -8.79 -30.29
N TRP A 97 3.44 -10.10 -30.40
CA TRP A 97 3.31 -10.83 -31.66
C TRP A 97 1.87 -10.93 -32.17
N ILE A 98 0.86 -10.94 -31.30
CA ILE A 98 -0.56 -11.04 -31.66
C ILE A 98 -1.23 -9.66 -31.67
N ALA A 99 -0.96 -8.80 -30.69
CA ALA A 99 -1.58 -7.48 -30.64
C ALA A 99 -1.00 -6.52 -31.69
N VAL A 100 0.25 -6.68 -32.15
CA VAL A 100 0.75 -5.88 -33.29
C VAL A 100 -0.04 -6.17 -34.57
N PRO A 101 -0.21 -7.42 -35.04
CA PRO A 101 -1.01 -7.69 -36.24
C PRO A 101 -2.48 -7.35 -36.03
N ILE A 102 -3.07 -7.61 -34.86
CA ILE A 102 -4.44 -7.18 -34.57
C ILE A 102 -4.56 -5.65 -34.67
N ARG A 103 -3.64 -4.89 -34.06
CA ARG A 103 -3.66 -3.43 -34.16
C ARG A 103 -3.53 -2.95 -35.61
N ARG A 104 -2.68 -3.59 -36.41
CA ARG A 104 -2.55 -3.29 -37.85
C ARG A 104 -3.85 -3.58 -38.60
N LEU A 105 -4.48 -4.73 -38.34
CA LEU A 105 -5.77 -5.09 -38.95
C LEU A 105 -6.89 -4.13 -38.54
N CYS A 106 -6.97 -3.76 -37.27
CA CYS A 106 -7.92 -2.75 -36.79
C CYS A 106 -7.70 -1.40 -37.47
N GLN A 107 -6.46 -0.94 -37.61
CA GLN A 107 -6.14 0.29 -38.33
C GLN A 107 -6.56 0.22 -39.80
N SER A 108 -6.34 -0.92 -40.46
CA SER A 108 -6.81 -1.13 -41.83
C SER A 108 -8.34 -1.04 -41.92
N VAL A 109 -9.09 -1.73 -41.06
CA VAL A 109 -10.56 -1.69 -41.07
C VAL A 109 -11.09 -0.28 -40.75
N ILE A 110 -10.48 0.41 -39.79
CA ILE A 110 -10.85 1.78 -39.43
C ILE A 110 -10.55 2.74 -40.58
N ALA A 111 -9.44 2.57 -41.31
CA ALA A 111 -9.10 3.42 -42.45
C ALA A 111 -10.14 3.30 -43.57
N GLU A 112 -10.60 2.08 -43.88
CA GLU A 112 -11.67 1.85 -44.86
C GLU A 112 -12.99 2.51 -44.43
N CYS A 113 -13.36 2.36 -43.16
CA CYS A 113 -14.55 3.01 -42.60
C CYS A 113 -14.41 4.55 -42.60
N GLY A 114 -13.21 5.06 -42.30
CA GLY A 114 -12.90 6.48 -42.30
C GLY A 114 -12.99 7.11 -43.69
N PHE A 115 -12.59 6.38 -44.74
CA PHE A 115 -12.77 6.83 -46.12
C PHE A 115 -14.25 6.90 -46.51
N TYR A 116 -15.04 5.90 -46.10
CA TYR A 116 -16.48 5.89 -46.33
C TYR A 116 -17.18 7.05 -45.61
N THR A 117 -16.88 7.28 -44.33
CA THR A 117 -17.47 8.38 -43.57
C THR A 117 -17.03 9.74 -44.11
N GLN A 118 -15.76 9.89 -44.51
CA GLN A 118 -15.24 11.12 -45.12
C GLN A 118 -15.99 11.46 -46.43
N THR A 119 -16.17 10.47 -47.30
CA THR A 119 -16.89 10.65 -48.57
C THR A 119 -18.36 10.98 -48.34
N MET A 120 -19.01 10.32 -47.38
CA MET A 120 -20.40 10.61 -47.00
C MET A 120 -20.54 12.00 -46.38
N SER A 121 -19.60 12.41 -45.53
CA SER A 121 -19.59 13.77 -44.98
C SER A 121 -19.36 14.81 -46.07
N ASP A 122 -18.46 14.58 -47.01
CA ASP A 122 -18.23 15.54 -48.10
C ASP A 122 -19.43 15.63 -49.05
N ALA A 123 -20.18 14.53 -49.22
CA ALA A 123 -21.40 14.53 -50.04
C ALA A 123 -22.59 15.25 -49.36
N ILE A 124 -22.72 15.18 -48.04
CA ILE A 124 -23.89 15.71 -47.30
C ILE A 124 -23.57 17.06 -46.66
N ILE A 125 -22.46 17.15 -45.96
CA ILE A 125 -22.10 18.30 -45.13
C ILE A 125 -21.56 19.44 -46.01
N ALA A 126 -20.72 19.14 -47.00
CA ALA A 126 -20.16 20.18 -47.87
C ALA A 126 -21.21 21.02 -48.62
N PRO A 127 -22.27 20.45 -49.25
CA PRO A 127 -23.29 21.27 -49.89
C PRO A 127 -24.10 22.11 -48.89
N ILE A 128 -24.42 21.58 -47.71
CA ILE A 128 -25.14 22.32 -46.67
C ILE A 128 -24.34 23.55 -46.22
N PHE A 129 -23.06 23.35 -45.87
CA PHE A 129 -22.20 24.46 -45.45
C PHE A 129 -21.91 25.44 -46.59
N ARG A 130 -21.80 24.96 -47.83
CA ARG A 130 -21.64 25.82 -49.00
C ARG A 130 -22.89 26.68 -49.22
N SER A 131 -24.09 26.11 -49.10
CA SER A 131 -25.34 26.87 -49.20
C SER A 131 -25.49 27.87 -48.06
N LEU A 132 -25.20 27.50 -46.82
CA LEU A 132 -25.23 28.42 -45.69
C LEU A 132 -24.24 29.56 -45.88
N GLY A 133 -22.99 29.25 -46.26
CA GLY A 133 -21.98 30.27 -46.55
C GLY A 133 -22.40 31.25 -47.65
N GLN A 134 -23.09 30.78 -48.69
CA GLN A 134 -23.63 31.64 -49.74
C GLN A 134 -24.78 32.53 -49.24
N ILE A 135 -25.66 32.03 -48.37
CA ILE A 135 -26.75 32.82 -47.78
C ILE A 135 -26.17 33.97 -46.92
N TYR A 136 -25.17 33.69 -46.09
CA TYR A 136 -24.53 34.71 -45.25
C TYR A 136 -23.64 35.67 -46.05
N SER A 137 -22.99 35.21 -47.11
CA SER A 137 -22.13 36.04 -47.96
C SER A 137 -22.90 37.02 -48.84
N ASN A 138 -24.19 36.78 -49.11
CA ASN A 138 -25.00 37.65 -49.96
C ASN A 138 -25.59 38.86 -49.20
N VAL A 139 -25.23 39.06 -47.94
CA VAL A 139 -25.65 40.23 -47.15
C VAL A 139 -24.67 41.38 -47.40
N HIS A 140 -24.98 42.20 -48.43
CA HIS A 140 -24.22 43.40 -48.74
C HIS A 140 -24.66 44.56 -47.84
N ILE A 141 -23.91 44.82 -46.76
CA ILE A 141 -24.17 45.93 -45.84
C ILE A 141 -23.62 47.21 -46.47
N THR A 142 -24.49 47.98 -47.13
CA THR A 142 -24.15 49.33 -47.59
C THR A 142 -24.25 50.28 -46.40
N LEU A 143 -23.12 50.55 -45.74
CA LEU A 143 -23.04 51.58 -44.71
C LEU A 143 -23.20 52.95 -45.36
N PHE A 144 -24.38 53.56 -45.22
CA PHE A 144 -24.56 54.97 -45.53
C PHE A 144 -23.89 55.78 -44.42
N ARG A 145 -22.71 56.32 -44.70
CA ARG A 145 -22.08 57.33 -43.87
C ARG A 145 -22.94 58.59 -43.89
N GLN A 146 -23.68 58.82 -42.81
CA GLN A 146 -24.43 60.05 -42.59
C GLN A 146 -23.41 61.22 -42.49
N PRO A 147 -23.48 62.23 -43.36
CA PRO A 147 -22.45 63.28 -43.47
C PRO A 147 -22.60 64.37 -42.39
N ASN A 148 -22.92 63.98 -41.15
CA ASN A 148 -23.10 64.92 -40.03
C ASN A 148 -22.05 64.77 -38.91
N ASP A 149 -20.89 64.22 -39.24
CA ASP A 149 -19.67 64.48 -38.47
C ASP A 149 -18.88 65.56 -39.21
N LEU A 150 -19.21 66.82 -38.92
CA LEU A 150 -18.38 67.98 -39.24
C LEU A 150 -17.06 67.86 -38.47
N PRO A 151 -15.88 67.76 -39.11
CA PRO A 151 -14.65 68.09 -38.43
C PRO A 151 -14.53 69.61 -38.36
N LEU A 152 -14.39 70.17 -37.15
CA LEU A 152 -13.87 71.52 -37.02
C LEU A 152 -12.45 71.55 -37.60
N GLN A 153 -12.34 72.22 -38.75
CA GLN A 153 -11.29 73.13 -39.18
C GLN A 153 -9.79 72.73 -39.04
N ILE A 154 -9.12 72.87 -40.20
CA ILE A 154 -7.74 73.37 -40.44
C ILE A 154 -6.61 72.33 -40.60
N GLN A 155 -6.19 72.20 -41.86
CA GLN A 155 -4.81 72.24 -42.42
C GLN A 155 -3.65 71.99 -41.45
N VAL A 156 -2.83 70.95 -41.69
CA VAL A 156 -1.54 70.95 -42.43
C VAL A 156 -1.15 69.49 -42.70
#